data_AF-A0A640W4M8-F1
#
_entry.id   AF-A0A640W4M8-F1
#
_cell.length_a   1.000
_cell.length_b   1.000
_cell.length_c   1.000
_cell.angle_alpha   90.00
_cell.angle_beta   90.00
_cell.angle_gamma   90.00
#
_symmetry.space_group_name_H-M   'P 1'
#
loop_
_entity.id
_entity.type
_entity.pdbx_description
1 polymer ?
#
loop_
_entity_poly.entity_id
_entity_poly.type
_entity_poly.pdbx_seq_one_letter_code
_entity_poly.pdbx_strand_id
1 'polypeptide(L)'
;MQGAGFEPANPYGTGPSSHYKISKETLEKYISLREIEGKSKTWIKRIERWLTEYLNYVRWDIDEKRTINFLKLKKKEYHIETYRKMTFQIRKFLCYLNIPWANDIKLPPEPDYTPKRITREAIRRAIEYFRNHHYFPQIKALILLGASSGLRAEEIYQLERENIDLERRMVYVIHDPENGKTTKTGKSRITFFNEEAQEAMKEYFQFFDKSGLKKLFGKTHLEELFKDAPIRVKDLRKFFSQEWERLNGSYAV
;
A
#
# COMPACT_ATOMS: atom_id res chain seq x y z
N MET A 1 -64.88 -17.34 33.61
CA MET A 1 -63.51 -17.39 34.16
C MET A 1 -62.55 -17.17 33.01
N GLN A 2 -61.94 -15.99 32.97
CA GLN A 2 -61.07 -15.50 31.88
C GLN A 2 -59.69 -16.16 31.99
N GLY A 3 -59.18 -16.65 30.86
CA GLY A 3 -57.84 -17.22 30.74
C GLY A 3 -56.77 -16.14 30.73
N ALA A 4 -55.77 -16.28 31.60
CA ALA A 4 -54.59 -15.43 31.64
C ALA A 4 -53.69 -15.75 30.44
N GLY A 5 -53.57 -14.80 29.52
CA GLY A 5 -52.59 -14.85 28.44
C GLY A 5 -51.18 -14.60 28.98
N PHE A 6 -50.27 -15.54 28.72
CA PHE A 6 -48.83 -15.30 28.85
C PHE A 6 -48.38 -14.44 27.67
N GLU A 7 -48.01 -13.18 27.94
CA GLU A 7 -47.24 -12.38 26.99
C GLU A 7 -45.80 -12.94 26.91
N PRO A 8 -45.26 -13.20 25.70
CA PRO A 8 -43.87 -13.59 25.56
C PRO A 8 -42.95 -12.38 25.85
N ALA A 9 -41.99 -12.59 26.75
CA ALA A 9 -40.95 -11.61 27.05
C ALA A 9 -40.18 -11.22 25.79
N ASN A 10 -40.11 -9.92 25.52
CA ASN A 10 -39.30 -9.33 24.46
C ASN A 10 -37.81 -9.69 24.65
N PRO A 11 -37.17 -10.45 23.75
CA PRO A 11 -35.78 -10.90 23.90
C PRO A 11 -34.75 -9.79 23.64
N TYR A 12 -35.20 -8.61 23.19
CA TYR A 12 -34.34 -7.43 23.00
C TYR A 12 -34.55 -6.48 24.16
N GLY A 13 -33.90 -6.79 25.29
CA GLY A 13 -33.81 -5.87 26.42
C GLY A 13 -33.34 -4.50 25.94
N THR A 14 -34.14 -3.47 26.16
CA THR A 14 -33.72 -2.07 26.10
C THR A 14 -32.76 -1.81 27.25
N GLY A 15 -31.51 -2.25 27.10
CA GLY A 15 -30.43 -1.90 28.01
C GLY A 15 -30.23 -0.38 28.00
N PRO A 16 -29.81 0.22 29.13
CA PRO A 16 -29.54 1.66 29.19
C PRO A 16 -28.51 2.00 28.11
N SER A 17 -28.84 2.97 27.26
CA SER A 17 -27.92 3.53 26.27
C SER A 17 -26.68 4.00 27.01
N SER A 18 -25.62 3.19 27.02
CA SER A 18 -24.41 3.50 27.76
C SER A 18 -23.67 4.61 27.00
N HIS A 19 -23.72 5.81 27.56
CA HIS A 19 -23.01 6.99 27.06
C HIS A 19 -21.60 7.00 27.62
N TYR A 20 -20.58 7.10 26.76
CA TYR A 20 -19.17 7.19 27.16
C TYR A 20 -18.60 8.54 26.77
N LYS A 21 -18.43 9.44 27.75
CA LYS A 21 -17.80 10.75 27.53
C LYS A 21 -16.29 10.59 27.40
N ILE A 22 -15.72 11.19 26.36
CA ILE A 22 -14.29 11.13 26.04
C ILE A 22 -13.70 12.53 25.99
N SER A 23 -12.47 12.69 26.47
CA SER A 23 -11.70 13.94 26.38
C SER A 23 -10.71 13.91 25.21
N LYS A 24 -10.26 15.09 24.77
CA LYS A 24 -9.16 15.21 23.79
C LYS A 24 -7.89 14.51 24.26
N GLU A 25 -7.58 14.59 25.55
CA GLU A 25 -6.42 13.93 26.17
C GLU A 25 -6.44 12.41 25.97
N THR A 26 -7.63 11.79 25.95
CA THR A 26 -7.76 10.35 25.72
C THR A 26 -7.40 9.98 24.29
N LEU A 27 -7.80 10.81 23.32
CA LEU A 27 -7.39 10.65 21.93
C LEU A 27 -5.88 10.85 21.78
N GLU A 28 -5.33 11.92 22.35
CA GLU A 28 -3.89 12.21 22.32
C GLU A 28 -3.07 11.06 22.88
N LYS A 29 -3.45 10.54 24.06
CA LYS A 29 -2.82 9.35 24.66
C LYS A 29 -2.87 8.14 23.73
N TYR A 30 -4.01 7.88 23.09
CA TYR A 30 -4.12 6.79 22.13
C TYR A 30 -3.20 6.98 20.92
N ILE A 31 -3.11 8.20 20.39
CA ILE A 31 -2.24 8.53 19.25
C ILE A 31 -0.77 8.37 19.64
N SER A 32 -0.32 8.86 20.80
CA SER A 32 1.05 8.67 21.29
C SER A 32 1.40 7.19 21.45
N LEU A 33 0.46 6.36 21.92
CA LEU A 33 0.67 4.91 21.96
C LEU A 33 0.86 4.31 20.56
N ARG A 34 0.19 4.83 19.53
CA ARG A 34 0.37 4.38 18.14
C ARG A 34 1.70 4.84 17.54
N GLU A 35 2.21 6.00 17.95
CA GLU A 35 3.50 6.54 17.47
C GLU A 35 4.68 5.65 17.87
N ILE A 36 4.65 5.09 19.08
CA ILE A 36 5.71 4.21 19.60
C ILE A 36 5.78 2.88 18.83
N GLU A 37 4.71 2.46 18.14
CA GLU A 37 4.67 1.22 17.35
C GLU A 37 5.46 1.28 16.02
N GLY A 38 6.27 2.32 15.81
CA GLY A 38 7.09 2.48 14.61
C GLY A 38 6.28 2.71 13.33
N LYS A 39 5.06 3.27 13.44
CA LYS A 39 4.21 3.59 12.28
C LYS A 39 4.64 4.90 11.65
N SER A 40 4.43 5.04 10.33
CA SER A 40 4.79 6.28 9.65
C SER A 40 3.95 7.46 10.12
N LYS A 41 4.55 8.65 10.22
CA LYS A 41 3.86 9.89 10.64
C LYS A 41 2.61 10.17 9.80
N THR A 42 2.67 9.93 8.49
CA THR A 42 1.51 10.08 7.59
C THR A 42 0.37 9.12 7.92
N TRP A 43 0.70 7.88 8.30
CA TRP A 43 -0.31 6.90 8.71
C TRP A 43 -0.98 7.30 10.03
N ILE A 44 -0.20 7.79 10.99
CA ILE A 44 -0.69 8.32 12.27
C ILE A 44 -1.63 9.50 12.06
N LYS A 45 -1.19 10.53 11.30
CA LYS A 45 -2.04 11.69 10.98
C LYS A 45 -3.36 11.30 10.31
N ARG A 46 -3.35 10.28 9.45
CA ARG A 46 -4.57 9.79 8.81
C ARG A 46 -5.54 9.17 9.82
N ILE A 47 -5.04 8.43 10.80
CA ILE A 47 -5.86 7.83 11.86
C ILE A 47 -6.42 8.91 12.77
N GLU A 48 -5.57 9.82 13.23
CA GLU A 48 -5.97 10.96 14.04
C GLU A 48 -7.12 11.71 13.36
N ARG A 49 -6.99 12.01 12.07
CA ARG A 49 -8.06 12.65 11.29
C ARG A 49 -9.37 11.85 11.32
N TRP A 50 -9.32 10.54 11.07
CA TRP A 50 -10.53 9.70 11.09
C TRP A 50 -11.16 9.62 12.48
N LEU A 51 -10.36 9.51 13.53
CA LEU A 51 -10.86 9.45 14.90
C LEU A 51 -11.42 10.79 15.35
N THR A 52 -10.76 11.91 15.04
CA THR A 52 -11.25 13.26 15.32
C THR A 52 -12.57 13.53 14.60
N GLU A 53 -12.68 13.15 13.32
CA GLU A 53 -13.93 13.27 12.56
C GLU A 53 -15.08 12.46 13.19
N TYR A 54 -14.80 11.21 13.59
CA TYR A 54 -15.75 10.38 14.32
C TYR A 54 -16.15 10.99 15.67
N LEU A 55 -15.19 11.40 16.48
CA LEU A 55 -15.41 11.98 17.81
C LEU A 55 -16.19 13.29 17.74
N ASN A 56 -15.93 14.13 16.74
CA ASN A 56 -16.71 15.33 16.49
C ASN A 56 -18.16 15.00 16.10
N TYR A 57 -18.38 13.97 15.29
CA TYR A 57 -19.74 13.54 14.91
C TYR A 57 -20.55 13.06 16.11
N VAL A 58 -19.95 12.26 16.99
CA VAL A 58 -20.61 11.79 18.23
C VAL A 58 -20.59 12.85 19.34
N ARG A 59 -20.03 14.04 19.08
CA ARG A 59 -19.88 15.15 20.04
C ARG A 59 -19.13 14.75 21.30
N TRP A 60 -18.09 13.94 21.14
CA TRP A 60 -17.24 13.43 22.23
C TRP A 60 -18.02 12.62 23.29
N ASP A 61 -19.22 12.17 22.94
CA ASP A 61 -20.11 11.35 23.75
C ASP A 61 -20.51 10.12 22.94
N ILE A 62 -19.75 9.03 23.14
CA ILE A 62 -19.87 7.82 22.35
C ILE A 62 -21.12 7.06 22.76
N ASP A 63 -21.96 6.81 21.75
CA ASP A 63 -23.13 5.94 21.85
C ASP A 63 -23.15 5.02 20.62
N GLU A 64 -23.69 3.82 20.80
CA GLU A 64 -23.76 2.79 19.76
C GLU A 64 -24.56 3.28 18.54
N LYS A 65 -25.70 3.94 18.76
CA LYS A 65 -26.59 4.42 17.70
C LYS A 65 -25.93 5.49 16.84
N ARG A 66 -25.32 6.51 17.44
CA ARG A 66 -24.54 7.55 16.73
C ARG A 66 -23.35 6.93 16.02
N THR A 67 -22.68 5.95 16.63
CA THR A 67 -21.55 5.26 15.98
C THR A 67 -22.00 4.50 14.74
N ILE A 68 -23.09 3.74 14.82
CA ILE A 68 -23.69 3.04 13.67
C ILE A 68 -24.10 4.04 12.59
N ASN A 69 -24.70 5.17 12.96
CA ASN A 69 -25.10 6.22 12.01
C ASN A 69 -23.90 6.85 11.29
N PHE A 70 -22.82 7.14 12.02
CA PHE A 70 -21.56 7.62 11.43
C PHE A 70 -21.01 6.62 10.41
N LEU A 71 -20.92 5.34 10.79
CA LEU A 71 -20.42 4.29 9.91
C LEU A 71 -21.31 4.10 8.68
N LYS A 72 -22.63 4.22 8.80
CA LYS A 72 -23.58 4.17 7.66
C LYS A 72 -23.36 5.34 6.69
N LEU A 73 -23.12 6.55 7.21
CA LEU A 73 -22.83 7.73 6.40
C LEU A 73 -21.53 7.53 5.61
N LYS A 74 -20.44 7.17 6.30
CA LYS A 74 -19.12 6.97 5.68
C LYS A 74 -19.06 5.79 4.71
N LYS A 75 -19.89 4.77 4.90
CA LYS A 75 -20.03 3.67 3.94
C LYS A 75 -20.52 4.15 2.56
N LYS A 76 -21.32 5.22 2.50
CA LYS A 76 -21.81 5.80 1.24
C LYS A 76 -20.79 6.74 0.59
N GLU A 77 -19.98 7.42 1.40
CA GLU A 77 -18.98 8.38 0.91
C GLU A 77 -17.67 7.73 0.45
N TYR A 78 -17.25 6.66 1.11
CA TYR A 78 -15.94 6.05 0.89
C TYR A 78 -16.00 4.80 0.03
N HIS A 79 -14.97 4.64 -0.81
CA HIS A 79 -14.66 3.35 -1.41
C HIS A 79 -14.48 2.28 -0.32
N ILE A 80 -14.90 1.03 -0.62
CA ILE A 80 -14.98 -0.06 0.35
C ILE A 80 -13.68 -0.29 1.13
N GLU A 81 -12.53 -0.16 0.45
CA GLU A 81 -11.22 -0.32 1.07
C GLU A 81 -10.90 0.78 2.09
N THR A 82 -11.23 2.03 1.77
CA THR A 82 -11.04 3.18 2.66
C THR A 82 -11.98 3.08 3.85
N TYR A 83 -13.26 2.74 3.59
CA TYR A 83 -14.25 2.50 4.63
C TYR A 83 -13.79 1.41 5.60
N ARG A 84 -13.33 0.25 5.10
CA ARG A 84 -12.81 -0.84 5.93
C ARG A 84 -11.67 -0.38 6.84
N LYS A 85 -10.69 0.36 6.30
CA LYS A 85 -9.55 0.88 7.07
C LYS A 85 -10.01 1.85 8.16
N MET A 86 -10.90 2.77 7.84
CA MET A 86 -11.45 3.72 8.82
C MET A 86 -12.23 3.00 9.93
N THR A 87 -13.16 2.11 9.57
CA THR A 87 -13.98 1.33 10.51
C THR A 87 -13.10 0.47 11.42
N PHE A 88 -12.02 -0.13 10.89
CA PHE A 88 -11.05 -0.85 11.71
C PHE A 88 -10.41 0.02 12.79
N GLN A 89 -10.02 1.25 12.44
CA GLN A 89 -9.35 2.16 13.37
C GLN A 89 -10.32 2.67 14.45
N ILE A 90 -11.55 2.98 14.07
CA ILE A 90 -12.62 3.34 15.01
C ILE A 90 -12.87 2.17 15.96
N ARG A 91 -13.07 0.95 15.45
CA ARG A 91 -13.25 -0.24 16.28
C ARG A 91 -12.08 -0.44 17.24
N LYS A 92 -10.84 -0.35 16.75
CA LYS A 92 -9.63 -0.50 17.56
C LYS A 92 -9.56 0.53 18.68
N PHE A 93 -9.95 1.78 18.41
CA PHE A 93 -10.04 2.83 19.42
C PHE A 93 -11.14 2.54 20.45
N LEU A 94 -12.33 2.09 20.03
CA LEU A 94 -13.42 1.71 20.94
C LEU A 94 -13.05 0.51 21.83
N CYS A 95 -12.33 -0.47 21.29
CA CYS A 95 -11.77 -1.57 22.08
C CYS A 95 -10.75 -1.08 23.10
N TYR A 96 -9.90 -0.10 22.75
CA TYR A 96 -8.98 0.54 23.71
C TYR A 96 -9.72 1.23 24.86
N LEU A 97 -10.93 1.75 24.61
CA LEU A 97 -11.80 2.32 25.64
C LEU A 97 -12.61 1.27 26.43
N ASN A 98 -12.41 -0.03 26.16
CA ASN A 98 -13.17 -1.14 26.74
C ASN A 98 -14.68 -1.07 26.51
N ILE A 99 -15.12 -0.55 25.37
CA ILE A 99 -16.54 -0.47 25.02
C ILE A 99 -17.03 -1.87 24.58
N PRO A 100 -18.03 -2.47 25.27
CA PRO A 100 -18.40 -3.87 25.04
C PRO A 100 -18.86 -4.19 23.61
N TRP A 101 -19.75 -3.36 23.06
CA TRP A 101 -20.33 -3.55 21.71
C TRP A 101 -19.36 -3.23 20.57
N ALA A 102 -18.15 -2.73 20.86
CA ALA A 102 -17.16 -2.41 19.82
C ALA A 102 -16.81 -3.64 18.96
N ASN A 103 -16.76 -4.82 19.57
CA ASN A 103 -16.43 -6.07 18.88
C ASN A 103 -17.53 -6.54 17.91
N ASP A 104 -18.77 -6.09 18.10
CA ASP A 104 -19.90 -6.40 17.22
C ASP A 104 -19.85 -5.63 15.90
N ILE A 105 -19.02 -4.59 15.82
CA ILE A 105 -18.73 -3.88 14.57
C ILE A 105 -17.92 -4.78 13.63
N LYS A 106 -18.64 -5.44 12.72
CA LYS A 106 -18.05 -6.24 11.65
C LYS A 106 -17.61 -5.36 10.49
N LEU A 107 -16.41 -5.64 9.97
CA LEU A 107 -15.93 -5.01 8.74
C LEU A 107 -16.65 -5.66 7.54
N PRO A 108 -16.98 -4.92 6.48
CA PRO A 108 -17.40 -5.53 5.21
C PRO A 108 -16.34 -6.51 4.71
N PRO A 109 -16.66 -7.50 3.86
CA PRO A 109 -15.66 -8.39 3.26
C PRO A 109 -14.60 -7.63 2.44
N GLU A 110 -13.44 -8.26 2.22
CA GLU A 110 -12.42 -7.65 1.35
C GLU A 110 -12.96 -7.63 -0.08
N PRO A 111 -12.73 -6.55 -0.84
CA PRO A 111 -13.09 -6.56 -2.24
C PRO A 111 -12.29 -7.65 -2.95
N ASP A 112 -12.95 -8.38 -3.85
CA ASP A 112 -12.29 -9.39 -4.66
C ASP A 112 -11.17 -8.74 -5.49
N TYR A 113 -9.94 -9.19 -5.25
CA TYR A 113 -8.79 -8.73 -6.00
C TYR A 113 -8.47 -9.73 -7.09
N THR A 114 -8.75 -9.35 -8.34
CA THR A 114 -8.24 -10.09 -9.50
C THR A 114 -6.85 -9.58 -9.86
N PRO A 115 -5.81 -10.43 -9.80
CA PRO A 115 -4.46 -9.99 -10.16
C PRO A 115 -4.40 -9.58 -11.63
N LYS A 116 -4.14 -8.29 -11.92
CA LYS A 116 -3.79 -7.79 -13.27
C LYS A 116 -2.75 -8.71 -13.96
N ARG A 117 -3.07 -9.26 -15.13
CA ARG A 117 -2.13 -10.03 -15.96
C ARG A 117 -1.31 -9.09 -16.81
N ILE A 118 0.01 -9.22 -16.78
CA ILE A 118 0.94 -8.45 -17.61
C ILE A 118 1.53 -9.40 -18.66
N THR A 119 1.39 -9.02 -19.93
CA THR A 119 1.86 -9.80 -21.08
C THR A 119 3.12 -9.19 -21.67
N ARG A 120 3.87 -9.97 -22.45
CA ARG A 120 5.02 -9.46 -23.22
C ARG A 120 4.62 -8.29 -24.12
N GLU A 121 3.43 -8.37 -24.70
CA GLU A 121 2.88 -7.30 -25.54
C GLU A 121 2.64 -6.00 -24.76
N ALA A 122 2.26 -6.08 -23.47
CA ALA A 122 2.15 -4.89 -22.63
C ALA A 122 3.51 -4.23 -22.38
N ILE A 123 4.58 -5.01 -22.23
CA ILE A 123 5.96 -4.51 -22.11
C ILE A 123 6.38 -3.81 -23.41
N ARG A 124 6.17 -4.45 -24.57
CA ARG A 124 6.49 -3.87 -25.88
C ARG A 124 5.75 -2.56 -26.12
N ARG A 125 4.43 -2.52 -25.85
CA ARG A 125 3.64 -1.28 -25.95
C ARG A 125 4.15 -0.18 -25.03
N ALA A 126 4.65 -0.52 -23.84
CA ALA A 126 5.22 0.48 -22.95
C ALA A 126 6.52 1.06 -23.48
N ILE A 127 7.42 0.23 -24.03
CA ILE A 127 8.64 0.71 -24.70
C ILE A 127 8.27 1.61 -25.88
N GLU A 128 7.29 1.19 -26.70
CA GLU A 128 6.84 1.96 -27.85
C GLU A 128 6.25 3.32 -27.46
N TYR A 129 5.42 3.34 -26.42
CA TYR A 129 4.80 4.55 -25.88
C TYR A 129 5.84 5.63 -25.55
N PHE A 130 7.03 5.25 -25.08
CA PHE A 130 8.09 6.18 -24.70
C PHE A 130 9.14 6.42 -25.79
N ARG A 131 9.03 5.81 -26.98
CA ARG A 131 10.07 5.81 -28.03
C ARG A 131 10.62 7.21 -28.36
N ASN A 132 9.75 8.21 -28.40
CA ASN A 132 10.10 9.60 -28.76
C ASN A 132 10.42 10.49 -27.55
N HIS A 133 10.45 9.93 -26.33
CA HIS A 133 10.67 10.69 -25.12
C HIS A 133 12.16 11.02 -24.93
N HIS A 134 12.47 12.22 -24.44
CA HIS A 134 13.87 12.64 -24.24
C HIS A 134 14.66 11.69 -23.31
N TYR A 135 14.01 11.17 -22.27
CA TYR A 135 14.59 10.20 -21.33
C TYR A 135 14.40 8.74 -21.78
N PHE A 136 14.17 8.47 -23.07
CA PHE A 136 13.92 7.13 -23.56
C PHE A 136 15.00 6.10 -23.16
N PRO A 137 16.31 6.38 -23.22
CA PRO A 137 17.33 5.44 -22.76
C PRO A 137 17.13 5.01 -21.30
N GLN A 138 16.84 5.97 -20.41
CA GLN A 138 16.53 5.69 -18.99
C GLN A 138 15.28 4.82 -18.84
N ILE A 139 14.23 5.17 -19.57
CA ILE A 139 12.93 4.50 -19.47
C ILE A 139 13.00 3.07 -19.99
N LYS A 140 13.63 2.88 -21.16
CA LYS A 140 13.87 1.57 -21.78
C LYS A 140 14.68 0.67 -20.85
N ALA A 141 15.78 1.19 -20.30
CA ALA A 141 16.61 0.48 -19.33
C ALA A 141 15.82 0.09 -18.07
N LEU A 142 15.01 1.00 -17.51
CA LEU A 142 14.15 0.71 -16.36
C LEU A 142 13.15 -0.41 -16.65
N ILE A 143 12.48 -0.36 -17.82
CA ILE A 143 11.47 -1.35 -18.20
C ILE A 143 12.12 -2.73 -18.31
N LEU A 144 13.21 -2.84 -19.05
CA LEU A 144 13.88 -4.12 -19.31
C LEU A 144 14.55 -4.67 -18.05
N LEU A 145 15.21 -3.83 -17.25
CA LEU A 145 15.79 -4.23 -15.97
C LEU A 145 14.70 -4.71 -15.01
N GLY A 146 13.62 -3.93 -14.82
CA GLY A 146 12.55 -4.30 -13.91
C GLY A 146 11.78 -5.56 -14.35
N ALA A 147 11.63 -5.76 -15.66
CA ALA A 147 10.95 -6.92 -16.24
C ALA A 147 11.76 -8.22 -16.15
N SER A 148 13.09 -8.13 -16.03
CA SER A 148 14.00 -9.28 -16.03
C SER A 148 14.63 -9.61 -14.68
N SER A 149 14.57 -8.69 -13.70
CA SER A 149 15.27 -8.84 -12.40
C SER A 149 14.38 -9.06 -11.18
N GLY A 150 13.06 -8.98 -11.34
CA GLY A 150 12.11 -9.17 -10.23
C GLY A 150 12.26 -8.14 -9.10
N LEU A 151 12.91 -6.99 -9.35
CA LEU A 151 13.06 -5.91 -8.38
C LEU A 151 11.73 -5.25 -8.05
N ARG A 152 11.53 -4.83 -6.80
CA ARG A 152 10.40 -3.95 -6.44
C ARG A 152 10.64 -2.55 -7.01
N ALA A 153 9.58 -1.81 -7.32
CA ALA A 153 9.72 -0.44 -7.80
C ALA A 153 10.60 0.43 -6.88
N GLU A 154 10.41 0.34 -5.56
CA GLU A 154 11.25 1.07 -4.60
C GLU A 154 12.71 0.60 -4.58
N GLU A 155 12.97 -0.68 -4.85
CA GLU A 155 14.35 -1.19 -4.98
C GLU A 155 15.01 -0.57 -6.22
N ILE A 156 14.29 -0.46 -7.34
CA ILE A 156 14.77 0.17 -8.58
C ILE A 156 15.11 1.65 -8.33
N TYR A 157 14.23 2.40 -7.66
CA TYR A 157 14.45 3.83 -7.39
C TYR A 157 15.61 4.13 -6.43
N GLN A 158 16.07 3.12 -5.68
CA GLN A 158 17.19 3.21 -4.75
C GLN A 158 18.52 2.76 -5.39
N LEU A 159 18.49 2.21 -6.61
CA LEU A 159 19.71 1.75 -7.27
C LEU A 159 20.65 2.91 -7.60
N GLU A 160 21.91 2.66 -7.33
CA GLU A 160 23.05 3.47 -7.76
C GLU A 160 23.84 2.71 -8.85
N ARG A 161 24.74 3.42 -9.54
CA ARG A 161 25.50 2.84 -10.65
C ARG A 161 26.35 1.65 -10.17
N GLU A 162 26.93 1.78 -8.97
CA GLU A 162 27.81 0.81 -8.32
C GLU A 162 27.06 -0.47 -7.92
N ASN A 163 25.72 -0.42 -7.89
CA ASN A 163 24.90 -1.58 -7.57
C ASN A 163 24.69 -2.51 -8.78
N ILE A 164 25.16 -2.14 -9.98
CA ILE A 164 24.91 -2.88 -11.22
C ILE A 164 26.23 -3.35 -11.82
N ASP A 165 26.42 -4.67 -11.85
CA ASP A 165 27.52 -5.32 -12.55
C ASP A 165 27.02 -5.77 -13.92
N LEU A 166 27.38 -5.00 -14.96
CA LEU A 166 26.95 -5.27 -16.34
C LEU A 166 27.59 -6.51 -16.93
N GLU A 167 28.82 -6.87 -16.52
CA GLU A 167 29.53 -8.02 -17.09
C GLU A 167 28.95 -9.32 -16.56
N ARG A 168 28.62 -9.36 -15.27
CA ARG A 168 28.00 -10.53 -14.62
C ARG A 168 26.47 -10.50 -14.68
N ARG A 169 25.88 -9.42 -15.21
CA ARG A 169 24.43 -9.17 -15.26
C ARG A 169 23.76 -9.29 -13.89
N MET A 170 24.37 -8.67 -12.88
CA MET A 170 23.91 -8.71 -11.49
C MET A 170 23.49 -7.33 -10.99
N VAL A 171 22.46 -7.31 -10.15
CA VAL A 171 22.07 -6.15 -9.35
C VAL A 171 22.17 -6.49 -7.87
N TYR A 172 22.92 -5.67 -7.14
CA TYR A 172 23.04 -5.72 -5.69
C TYR A 172 21.93 -4.87 -5.05
N VAL A 173 20.96 -5.52 -4.43
CA VAL A 173 19.91 -4.84 -3.66
C VAL A 173 20.40 -4.70 -2.22
N ILE A 174 20.77 -3.49 -1.84
CA ILE A 174 21.37 -3.19 -0.54
C ILE A 174 20.29 -2.81 0.47
N HIS A 175 20.35 -3.42 1.65
CA HIS A 175 19.65 -2.95 2.83
C HIS A 175 20.60 -2.13 3.70
N ASP A 176 20.38 -0.82 3.74
CA ASP A 176 21.12 0.14 4.53
C ASP A 176 20.16 1.25 5.03
N PRO A 177 19.47 1.01 6.16
CA PRO A 177 18.50 1.94 6.73
C PRO A 177 19.09 3.31 7.07
N GLU A 178 20.36 3.37 7.45
CA GLU A 178 21.04 4.62 7.86
C GLU A 178 21.13 5.58 6.67
N ASN A 179 21.33 5.04 5.46
CA ASN A 179 21.35 5.79 4.21
C ASN A 179 20.00 5.75 3.46
N GLY A 180 18.91 5.38 4.15
CA GLY A 180 17.56 5.38 3.59
C GLY A 180 17.27 4.26 2.57
N LYS A 181 18.15 3.28 2.42
CA LYS A 181 17.98 2.12 1.53
C LYS A 181 17.35 0.98 2.30
N THR A 182 16.11 0.64 1.99
CA THR A 182 15.38 -0.35 2.79
C THR A 182 14.75 -1.42 1.91
N THR A 183 14.99 -2.68 2.29
CA THR A 183 14.29 -3.82 1.70
C THR A 183 13.19 -4.26 2.64
N LYS A 184 12.09 -4.80 2.08
CA LYS A 184 10.95 -5.26 2.90
C LYS A 184 11.35 -6.30 3.96
N THR A 185 12.37 -7.12 3.66
CA THR A 185 12.82 -8.22 4.51
C THR A 185 13.98 -7.84 5.44
N GLY A 186 14.50 -6.60 5.36
CA GLY A 186 15.66 -6.18 6.12
C GLY A 186 16.96 -6.92 5.75
N LYS A 187 17.03 -7.49 4.54
CA LYS A 187 18.19 -8.24 4.06
C LYS A 187 18.62 -7.76 2.69
N SER A 188 19.93 -7.63 2.48
CA SER A 188 20.52 -7.43 1.16
C SER A 188 20.41 -8.72 0.33
N ARG A 189 20.32 -8.59 -1.00
CA ARG A 189 20.26 -9.73 -1.92
C ARG A 189 20.83 -9.37 -3.27
N ILE A 190 21.20 -10.40 -4.04
CA ILE A 190 21.60 -10.27 -5.44
C ILE A 190 20.44 -10.73 -6.30
N THR A 191 20.24 -10.07 -7.43
CA THR A 191 19.37 -10.55 -8.51
C THR A 191 20.09 -10.46 -9.85
N PHE A 192 19.56 -11.13 -10.85
CA PHE A 192 20.13 -11.20 -12.19
C PHE A 192 19.21 -10.51 -13.21
N PHE A 193 19.74 -10.13 -14.35
CA PHE A 193 18.96 -9.64 -15.48
C PHE A 193 19.44 -10.25 -16.80
N ASN A 194 18.66 -10.11 -17.86
CA ASN A 194 18.94 -10.72 -19.16
C ASN A 194 19.86 -9.83 -20.04
N GLU A 195 20.24 -10.37 -21.18
CA GLU A 195 21.13 -9.70 -22.15
C GLU A 195 20.49 -8.44 -22.75
N GLU A 196 19.19 -8.46 -23.03
CA GLU A 196 18.45 -7.30 -23.54
C GLU A 196 18.51 -6.13 -22.55
N ALA A 197 18.36 -6.39 -21.25
CA ALA A 197 18.52 -5.38 -20.22
C ALA A 197 19.98 -4.91 -20.10
N GLN A 198 20.96 -5.78 -20.29
CA GLN A 198 22.38 -5.41 -20.30
C GLN A 198 22.69 -4.38 -21.39
N GLU A 199 22.20 -4.62 -22.62
CA GLU A 199 22.38 -3.69 -23.74
C GLU A 199 21.70 -2.35 -23.48
N ALA A 200 20.46 -2.36 -23.01
CA ALA A 200 19.74 -1.13 -22.68
C ALA A 200 20.39 -0.36 -21.53
N MET A 201 20.94 -1.04 -20.53
CA MET A 201 21.67 -0.41 -19.43
C MET A 201 23.00 0.21 -19.91
N LYS A 202 23.71 -0.45 -20.85
CA LYS A 202 24.92 0.12 -21.48
C LYS A 202 24.61 1.43 -22.21
N GLU A 203 23.56 1.43 -23.04
CA GLU A 203 23.05 2.63 -23.72
C GLU A 203 22.67 3.72 -22.70
N TYR A 204 21.97 3.33 -21.63
CA TYR A 204 21.54 4.27 -20.61
C TYR A 204 22.70 4.88 -19.81
N PHE A 205 23.73 4.13 -19.43
CA PHE A 205 24.88 4.69 -18.71
C PHE A 205 25.59 5.77 -19.51
N GLN A 206 25.74 5.59 -20.83
CA GLN A 206 26.32 6.63 -21.70
C GLN A 206 25.46 7.90 -21.74
N PHE A 207 24.13 7.75 -21.73
CA PHE A 207 23.21 8.88 -21.62
C PHE A 207 23.27 9.54 -20.24
N PHE A 208 23.27 8.74 -19.17
CA PHE A 208 23.29 9.21 -17.78
C PHE A 208 24.48 10.13 -17.52
N ASP A 209 25.67 9.71 -17.95
CA ASP A 209 26.93 10.46 -17.81
C ASP A 209 26.89 11.85 -18.49
N LYS A 210 26.04 12.02 -19.50
CA LYS A 210 25.88 13.28 -20.26
C LYS A 210 24.65 14.10 -19.84
N SER A 211 23.70 13.47 -19.15
CA SER A 211 22.38 14.04 -18.88
C SER A 211 22.32 14.99 -17.67
N GLY A 212 23.32 14.96 -16.78
CA GLY A 212 23.29 15.70 -15.51
C GLY A 212 22.27 15.18 -14.49
N LEU A 213 21.70 13.99 -14.72
CA LEU A 213 20.79 13.34 -13.77
C LEU A 213 21.51 13.00 -12.46
N LYS A 214 20.89 13.33 -11.33
CA LYS A 214 21.45 13.07 -9.99
C LYS A 214 21.21 11.65 -9.46
N LYS A 215 20.24 10.93 -10.04
CA LYS A 215 19.83 9.59 -9.61
C LYS A 215 19.64 8.71 -10.83
N LEU A 216 20.08 7.45 -10.73
CA LEU A 216 19.96 6.47 -11.81
C LEU A 216 18.48 6.24 -12.17
N PHE A 217 17.60 6.06 -11.19
CA PHE A 217 16.16 5.99 -11.46
C PHE A 217 15.40 6.93 -10.52
N GLY A 218 15.24 8.19 -10.92
CA GLY A 218 14.56 9.22 -10.14
C GLY A 218 13.07 8.95 -9.92
N LYS A 219 12.70 8.54 -8.70
CA LYS A 219 11.33 8.17 -8.31
C LYS A 219 10.25 9.13 -8.78
N THR A 220 10.26 10.38 -8.32
CA THR A 220 9.16 11.33 -8.57
C THR A 220 8.90 11.56 -10.07
N HIS A 221 9.98 11.73 -10.85
CA HIS A 221 9.88 11.92 -12.29
C HIS A 221 9.35 10.68 -12.99
N LEU A 222 9.89 9.50 -12.67
CA LEU A 222 9.48 8.25 -13.30
C LEU A 222 8.08 7.81 -12.90
N GLU A 223 7.65 8.06 -11.66
CA GLU A 223 6.27 7.80 -11.23
C GLU A 223 5.28 8.68 -12.01
N GLU A 224 5.60 9.95 -12.25
CA GLU A 224 4.73 10.83 -13.04
C GLU A 224 4.71 10.39 -14.52
N LEU A 225 5.86 10.04 -15.11
CA LEU A 225 5.91 9.54 -16.49
C LEU A 225 5.10 8.26 -16.70
N PHE A 226 5.13 7.34 -15.74
CA PHE A 226 4.45 6.05 -15.83
C PHE A 226 2.98 6.09 -15.37
N LYS A 227 2.47 7.27 -15.00
CA LYS A 227 1.09 7.44 -14.52
C LYS A 227 0.06 7.09 -15.58
N ASP A 228 0.29 7.55 -16.81
CA ASP A 228 -0.59 7.35 -17.96
C ASP A 228 -0.05 6.29 -18.95
N ALA A 229 1.05 5.64 -18.60
CA ALA A 229 1.66 4.60 -19.41
C ALA A 229 0.85 3.29 -19.38
N PRO A 230 0.97 2.42 -20.41
CA PRO A 230 0.29 1.13 -20.47
C PRO A 230 0.55 0.20 -19.27
N ILE A 231 1.70 0.38 -18.61
CA ILE A 231 2.12 -0.34 -17.41
C ILE A 231 2.68 0.65 -16.40
N ARG A 232 2.62 0.31 -15.11
CA ARG A 232 3.35 1.03 -14.07
C ARG A 232 4.66 0.33 -13.74
N VAL A 233 5.63 1.03 -13.14
CA VAL A 233 6.91 0.44 -12.71
C VAL A 233 6.70 -0.79 -11.80
N LYS A 234 5.72 -0.73 -10.88
CA LYS A 234 5.39 -1.88 -10.01
C LYS A 234 4.85 -3.10 -10.76
N ASP A 235 4.32 -2.92 -11.97
CA ASP A 235 3.81 -4.00 -12.80
C ASP A 235 4.97 -4.82 -13.43
N LEU A 236 6.18 -4.28 -13.50
CA LEU A 236 7.36 -4.95 -14.06
C LEU A 236 7.77 -6.19 -13.25
N ARG A 237 7.81 -6.07 -11.92
CA ARG A 237 8.02 -7.23 -11.03
C ARG A 237 6.94 -8.30 -11.23
N LYS A 238 5.70 -7.86 -11.46
CA LYS A 238 4.58 -8.76 -11.67
C LYS A 238 4.72 -9.51 -12.98
N PHE A 239 5.14 -8.82 -14.05
CA PHE A 239 5.50 -9.45 -15.31
C PHE A 239 6.59 -10.51 -15.12
N PHE A 240 7.70 -10.17 -14.44
CA PHE A 240 8.78 -11.12 -14.14
C PHE A 240 8.25 -12.40 -13.47
N SER A 241 7.46 -12.26 -12.39
CA SER A 241 6.90 -13.41 -11.66
C SER A 241 6.00 -14.27 -12.55
N GLN A 242 5.16 -13.64 -13.38
CA GLN A 242 4.25 -14.36 -14.27
C GLN A 242 4.98 -15.04 -15.43
N GLU A 243 6.08 -14.46 -15.93
CA GLU A 243 6.92 -15.10 -16.94
C GLU A 243 7.72 -16.27 -16.35
N TRP A 244 8.25 -16.12 -15.14
CA TRP A 244 8.93 -17.21 -14.44
C TRP A 244 8.03 -18.44 -14.32
N GLU A 245 6.77 -18.25 -13.93
CA GLU A 245 5.76 -19.31 -13.86
C GLU A 245 5.45 -19.93 -15.23
N ARG A 246 5.30 -19.11 -16.28
CA ARG A 246 5.08 -19.59 -17.65
C ARG A 246 6.23 -20.45 -18.18
N LEU A 247 7.43 -20.24 -17.65
CA LEU A 247 8.64 -21.00 -17.99
C LEU A 247 8.88 -22.19 -17.04
N ASN A 248 7.86 -22.60 -16.27
CA ASN A 248 7.93 -23.68 -15.27
C ASN A 248 8.95 -23.42 -14.16
N GLY A 249 9.24 -22.16 -13.87
CA GLY A 249 10.06 -21.78 -12.74
C GLY A 249 9.40 -22.19 -11.43
N SER A 250 10.15 -22.89 -10.58
CA SER A 250 9.67 -23.27 -9.25
C SER A 250 9.56 -22.04 -8.34
N TYR A 251 8.46 -21.97 -7.58
CA TYR A 251 8.30 -21.04 -6.46
C TYR A 251 8.86 -21.60 -5.15
N ALA A 252 9.27 -22.87 -5.13
CA ALA A 252 9.93 -23.48 -3.99
C ALA A 252 11.42 -23.10 -4.01
N VAL A 253 11.74 -22.01 -3.32
CA VAL A 253 13.08 -21.67 -2.85
C VAL A 253 12.97 -21.27 -1.39
#